data_AF-K1RRR9-F1
#
_entry.id   AF-K1RRR9-F1
#
_cell.length_a   1.000
_cell.length_b   1.000
_cell.length_c   1.000
_cell.angle_alpha   90.00
_cell.angle_beta   90.00
_cell.angle_gamma   90.00
#
_symmetry.space_group_name_H-M   'P 1'
#
loop_
_entity.id
_entity.type
_entity.pdbx_description
1 polymer ?
#
loop_
_entity_poly.entity_id
_entity_poly.type
_entity_poly.pdbx_seq_one_letter_code
_entity_poly.pdbx_strand_id
1 'polypeptide(L)'
;MKHEKFYGRGGAALPCANDEGDPVIMAFKYEITERIAVLSTNSSGWERQLNLISWNDHEPKYDIRDWSPDGSKMGKGISMTKEDLIALKGILDDMEL
;
A
#
# COMPACT_ATOMS: atom_id res chain seq x y z
N MET A 1 2.01 -22.12 -2.61
CA MET A 1 2.16 -20.89 -3.40
C MET A 1 3.49 -20.26 -3.02
N LYS A 2 4.28 -19.81 -4.00
CA LYS A 2 5.61 -19.26 -3.74
C LYS A 2 5.45 -17.84 -3.20
N HIS A 3 5.83 -17.60 -1.94
CA HIS A 3 5.99 -16.24 -1.42
C HIS A 3 7.24 -15.64 -2.08
N GLU A 4 7.06 -14.86 -3.15
CA GLU A 4 8.11 -13.95 -3.61
C GLU A 4 8.11 -12.73 -2.70
N LYS A 5 9.19 -12.55 -1.94
CA LYS A 5 9.38 -11.38 -1.09
C LYS A 5 9.81 -10.20 -1.95
N PHE A 6 8.91 -9.23 -2.12
CA PHE A 6 9.23 -7.97 -2.78
C PHE A 6 9.63 -6.95 -1.71
N TYR A 7 10.92 -6.68 -1.62
CA TYR A 7 11.45 -5.58 -0.81
C TYR A 7 11.35 -4.29 -1.62
N GLY A 8 10.46 -3.39 -1.21
CA GLY A 8 10.42 -2.05 -1.76
C GLY A 8 10.92 -1.03 -0.75
N ARG A 9 11.71 -0.06 -1.23
CA ARG A 9 11.94 1.20 -0.52
C ARG A 9 10.97 2.20 -1.10
N GLY A 10 9.89 2.49 -0.37
CA GLY A 10 8.77 3.25 -0.91
C GLY A 10 8.37 4.33 0.05
N GLY A 11 8.62 5.56 -0.39
CA GLY A 11 8.08 6.76 0.21
C GLY A 11 8.21 7.88 -0.81
N ALA A 12 7.10 8.51 -1.16
CA ALA A 12 7.15 9.86 -1.66
C ALA A 12 7.88 10.70 -0.60
N ALA A 13 8.94 11.39 -1.00
CA ALA A 13 9.69 12.27 -0.11
C ALA A 13 8.75 13.35 0.43
N LEU A 14 8.30 13.20 1.67
CA LEU A 14 7.79 14.33 2.42
C LEU A 14 9.03 15.03 3.00
N PRO A 15 9.28 16.31 2.68
CA PRO A 15 10.38 17.03 3.27
C PRO A 15 10.07 17.25 4.75
N CYS A 16 10.66 16.42 5.61
CA CYS A 16 10.73 16.64 7.04
C CYS A 16 12.07 17.34 7.33
N ALA A 17 12.07 18.40 8.12
CA ALA A 17 13.28 18.94 8.71
C ALA A 17 13.36 18.46 10.17
N ASN A 18 14.55 18.07 10.65
CA ASN A 18 14.77 17.90 12.09
C ASN A 18 14.76 19.29 12.77
N ASP A 19 14.85 19.32 14.10
CA ASP A 19 14.95 20.57 14.88
C ASP A 19 16.17 21.44 14.49
N GLU A 20 17.11 20.87 13.73
CA GLU A 20 18.33 21.53 13.24
C GLU A 20 18.19 22.06 11.80
N GLY A 21 17.06 21.80 11.12
CA GLY A 21 16.80 22.28 9.75
C GLY A 21 17.35 21.39 8.63
N ASP A 22 17.93 20.23 8.96
CA ASP A 22 18.45 19.27 7.99
C ASP A 22 17.32 18.44 7.37
N PRO A 23 17.38 18.17 6.04
CA PRO A 23 16.41 17.31 5.37
C PRO A 23 16.55 15.87 5.86
N VAL A 24 15.57 15.41 6.63
CA VAL A 24 15.50 14.02 7.11
C VAL A 24 14.62 13.23 6.16
N ILE A 25 15.24 12.26 5.48
CA ILE A 25 14.52 11.28 4.65
C ILE A 25 13.93 10.20 5.57
N MET A 26 12.66 10.36 5.93
CA MET A 26 11.89 9.30 6.59
C MET A 26 11.52 8.25 5.54
N ALA A 27 12.44 7.34 5.25
CA ALA A 27 12.20 6.20 4.39
C ALA A 27 11.40 5.14 5.16
N PHE A 28 10.15 4.93 4.78
CA PHE A 28 9.36 3.82 5.32
C PHE A 28 9.72 2.52 4.59
N LYS A 29 9.96 1.46 5.36
CA LYS A 29 10.20 0.11 4.84
C LYS A 29 8.86 -0.59 4.63
N TYR A 30 8.73 -1.34 3.54
CA TYR A 30 7.56 -2.20 3.35
C TYR A 30 7.91 -3.51 2.64
N GLU A 31 7.09 -4.52 2.89
CA GLU A 31 7.11 -5.81 2.20
C GLU A 31 5.68 -6.16 1.76
N ILE A 32 5.49 -6.38 0.45
CA ILE A 32 4.24 -6.94 -0.07
C ILE A 32 4.28 -8.44 0.21
N THR A 33 3.55 -8.87 1.24
CA THR A 33 3.53 -10.26 1.68
C THR A 33 2.61 -11.12 0.82
N GLU A 34 1.59 -10.50 0.23
CA GLU A 34 0.64 -11.13 -0.70
C GLU A 34 0.07 -10.11 -1.68
N ARG A 35 -0.10 -10.51 -2.96
CA ARG A 35 -0.87 -9.74 -3.94
C ARG A 35 -2.23 -10.38 -4.12
N ILE A 36 -3.29 -9.62 -3.88
CA ILE A 36 -4.65 -10.18 -3.80
C ILE A 36 -5.43 -9.91 -5.07
N ALA A 37 -5.58 -8.64 -5.47
CA ALA A 37 -6.38 -8.28 -6.64
C ALA A 37 -5.98 -6.93 -7.26
N VAL A 38 -6.23 -6.79 -8.56
CA VAL A 38 -6.24 -5.50 -9.25
C VAL A 38 -7.69 -5.03 -9.35
N LEU A 39 -8.01 -3.87 -8.79
CA LEU A 39 -9.34 -3.26 -8.82
C LEU A 39 -9.57 -2.50 -10.13
N SER A 40 -8.55 -1.80 -10.63
CA SER A 40 -8.61 -1.09 -11.91
C SER A 40 -7.22 -0.79 -12.46
N THR A 41 -7.15 -0.55 -13.77
CA THR A 41 -5.94 -0.10 -14.46
C THR A 41 -6.27 1.17 -15.23
N ASN A 42 -5.43 2.21 -15.11
CA ASN A 42 -5.62 3.45 -15.85
C ASN A 42 -4.87 3.46 -17.20
N SER A 43 -5.09 4.50 -18.01
CA SER A 43 -4.46 4.64 -19.33
C SER A 43 -2.93 4.75 -19.31
N SER A 44 -2.36 5.17 -18.18
CA SER A 44 -0.90 5.23 -17.95
C SER A 44 -0.33 3.90 -17.44
N GLY A 45 -1.15 2.84 -17.35
CA GLY A 45 -0.78 1.52 -16.88
C GLY A 45 -0.61 1.40 -15.36
N TRP A 46 -0.99 2.42 -14.58
CA TRP A 46 -1.00 2.28 -13.13
C TRP A 46 -2.17 1.41 -12.70
N GLU A 47 -1.92 0.55 -11.72
CA GLU A 47 -2.90 -0.39 -11.21
C GLU A 47 -3.30 -0.03 -9.79
N ARG A 48 -4.60 0.12 -9.55
CA ARG A 48 -5.15 0.15 -8.20
C ARG A 48 -5.23 -1.28 -7.69
N GLN A 49 -4.45 -1.61 -6.69
CA GLN A 49 -4.35 -2.99 -6.19
C GLN A 49 -4.80 -3.08 -4.74
N LEU A 50 -5.39 -4.23 -4.39
CA LEU A 50 -5.53 -4.72 -3.03
C LEU A 50 -4.39 -5.72 -2.77
N ASN A 51 -3.58 -5.46 -1.76
CA ASN A 51 -2.46 -6.30 -1.36
C ASN A 51 -2.44 -6.49 0.17
N LEU A 52 -1.63 -7.44 0.65
CA LEU A 52 -1.24 -7.54 2.04
C LEU A 52 0.18 -6.97 2.18
N ILE A 53 0.35 -5.97 3.05
CA ILE A 53 1.62 -5.24 3.19
C ILE A 53 2.05 -5.15 4.64
N SER A 54 3.27 -5.60 4.94
CA SER A 54 3.97 -5.32 6.19
C SER A 54 4.68 -3.97 6.08
N TRP A 55 4.37 -3.05 6.99
CA TRP A 55 5.03 -1.75 7.09
C TRP A 55 6.01 -1.76 8.25
N ASN A 56 7.25 -1.35 8.01
CA ASN A 56 8.33 -1.31 9.00
C ASN A 56 8.43 -2.58 9.87
N ASP A 57 8.31 -3.75 9.23
CA ASP A 57 8.35 -5.07 9.89
C ASP A 57 7.22 -5.34 10.90
N HIS A 58 6.14 -4.55 10.88
CA HIS A 58 4.94 -4.81 11.66
C HIS A 58 4.02 -5.86 10.99
N GLU A 59 3.01 -6.29 11.73
CA GLU A 59 2.00 -7.23 11.23
C GLU A 59 1.40 -6.73 9.90
N PRO A 60 1.31 -7.59 8.87
CA PRO A 60 0.79 -7.20 7.57
C PRO A 60 -0.67 -6.74 7.64
N LYS A 61 -0.97 -5.66 6.92
CA LYS A 61 -2.31 -5.08 6.81
C LYS A 61 -2.81 -5.16 5.38
N TYR A 62 -4.14 -5.21 5.21
CA TYR A 62 -4.74 -5.07 3.89
C TYR A 62 -4.54 -3.64 3.41
N ASP A 63 -4.14 -3.47 2.17
CA ASP A 63 -3.76 -2.18 1.66
C ASP A 63 -4.28 -1.98 0.25
N ILE A 64 -5.03 -0.90 0.04
CA ILE A 64 -5.51 -0.48 -1.28
C ILE A 64 -4.74 0.76 -1.70
N ARG A 65 -3.97 0.65 -2.78
CA ARG A 65 -3.23 1.77 -3.36
C ARG A 65 -2.94 1.59 -4.84
N ASP A 66 -2.58 2.70 -5.49
CA ASP A 66 -2.14 2.70 -6.87
C ASP A 66 -0.64 2.33 -6.94
N TRP A 67 -0.28 1.46 -7.87
CA TRP A 67 1.09 1.02 -8.16
C TRP A 67 1.47 1.38 -9.59
N SER A 68 2.72 1.78 -9.81
CA SER A 68 3.24 1.99 -11.15
C SER A 68 3.28 0.66 -11.94
N PRO A 69 3.29 0.70 -13.29
CA PRO A 69 3.31 -0.50 -14.12
C PRO A 69 4.44 -1.49 -13.79
N ASP A 70 5.56 -0.98 -13.31
CA ASP A 70 6.76 -1.74 -12.89
C ASP A 70 6.78 -2.10 -11.39
N GLY A 71 5.76 -1.67 -10.63
CA GLY A 71 5.65 -1.87 -9.18
C GLY A 71 6.67 -1.11 -8.33
N SER A 72 7.48 -0.23 -8.92
CA SER A 72 8.57 0.47 -8.22
C SER A 72 8.11 1.68 -7.40
N LYS A 73 6.97 2.28 -7.80
CA LYS A 73 6.37 3.43 -7.14
C LYS A 73 4.98 3.09 -6.66
N MET A 74 4.64 3.68 -5.52
CA MET A 74 3.32 3.61 -4.93
C MET A 74 2.70 5.01 -4.89
N GLY A 75 1.41 5.09 -5.13
CA GLY A 75 0.60 6.28 -4.94
C GLY A 75 0.09 6.42 -3.50
N LYS A 76 -0.85 7.36 -3.31
CA LYS A 76 -1.63 7.45 -2.07
C LYS A 76 -2.53 6.22 -1.95
N GLY A 77 -2.80 5.81 -0.72
CA GLY A 77 -3.64 4.65 -0.44
C GLY A 77 -4.01 4.57 1.04
N ILE A 78 -4.64 3.48 1.41
CA ILE A 78 -5.11 3.21 2.77
C ILE A 78 -4.72 1.80 3.19
N SER A 79 -4.19 1.68 4.40
CA SER A 79 -4.00 0.39 5.08
C SER A 79 -5.11 0.18 6.10
N MET A 80 -5.66 -1.02 6.15
CA MET A 80 -6.81 -1.42 6.95
C MET A 80 -6.46 -2.70 7.71
N THR A 81 -6.94 -2.82 8.95
CA THR A 81 -6.86 -4.11 9.65
C THR A 81 -7.80 -5.12 9.02
N LYS A 82 -7.75 -6.37 9.50
CA LYS A 82 -8.71 -7.39 9.10
C LYS A 82 -10.12 -7.01 9.53
N GLU A 83 -10.28 -6.43 10.71
CA GLU A 83 -11.57 -5.98 11.26
C GLU A 83 -12.15 -4.86 10.41
N ASP A 84 -11.33 -3.89 10.00
CA ASP A 84 -11.74 -2.81 9.09
C ASP A 84 -12.24 -3.38 7.74
N LEU A 85 -11.54 -4.37 7.18
CA LEU A 85 -11.92 -4.98 5.91
C LEU A 85 -13.22 -5.80 6.03
N ILE A 86 -13.44 -6.49 7.15
CA ILE A 86 -14.70 -7.20 7.42
C ILE A 86 -15.86 -6.20 7.52
N ALA A 87 -15.67 -5.08 8.23
CA ALA A 87 -16.68 -4.03 8.32
C ALA A 87 -16.98 -3.41 6.95
N LEU A 88 -15.94 -3.09 6.18
CA LEU A 88 -16.08 -2.58 4.82
C LEU A 88 -16.83 -3.55 3.93
N LYS A 89 -16.52 -4.85 3.99
CA LYS A 89 -17.24 -5.88 3.25
C LYS A 89 -18.74 -5.85 3.57
N GLY A 90 -19.10 -5.79 4.85
CA GLY A 90 -20.51 -5.70 5.27
C GLY A 90 -21.21 -4.48 4.68
N ILE A 91 -20.56 -3.31 4.73
CA ILE A 91 -21.10 -2.08 4.12
C ILE A 91 -21.31 -2.25 2.62
N LEU A 92 -20.32 -2.81 1.90
CA LEU A 92 -20.40 -2.99 0.45
C LEU A 92 -21.49 -3.98 0.03
N ASP A 93 -21.71 -5.05 0.79
CA ASP A 93 -22.78 -6.02 0.53
C ASP A 93 -24.19 -5.39 0.67
N ASP A 94 -24.33 -4.38 1.54
CA ASP A 94 -25.59 -3.66 1.77
C ASP A 94 -25.84 -2.51 0.77
N MET A 95 -24.82 -2.10 0.01
CA MET A 95 -24.93 -1.03 -0.98
C MET A 95 -25.45 -1.56 -2.33
N GLU A 96 -26.39 -0.86 -2.95
CA GLU A 96 -26.79 -1.11 -4.34
C GLU A 96 -25.81 -0.35 -5.26
N LEU A 97 -24.76 -1.06 -5.69
CA LEU A 97 -23.62 -0.55 -6.48
C LEU A 97 -23.71 -0.87 -7.97
#